data_AF-A0ABD2X2A9-F1
#
_entry.id   AF-A0ABD2X2A9-F1
#
_cell.length_a   1.000
_cell.length_b   1.000
_cell.length_c   1.000
_cell.angle_alpha   90.00
_cell.angle_beta   90.00
_cell.angle_gamma   90.00
#
_symmetry.space_group_name_H-M   'P 1'
#
loop_
_entity.id
_entity.type
_entity.pdbx_description
1 polymer ?
#
loop_
_entity_poly.entity_id
_entity_poly.type
_entity_poly.pdbx_seq_one_letter_code
_entity_poly.pdbx_strand_id
1 'polypeptide(L)' 'MPASALVPGAVGSLRLYEMHSNFVHDLLRKARTTASERGYRHVWARDGVVCVRKSDGADVIELFSESDLESLL' A
#
# COMPACT_ATOMS: atom_id res chain seq x y z
N MET A 1 47.18 -19.08 -15.24
CA MET A 1 45.96 -18.45 -15.76
C MET A 1 44.80 -18.78 -14.82
N PRO A 2 44.43 -17.95 -13.83
CA PRO A 2 43.19 -18.17 -13.10
C PRO A 2 42.01 -17.56 -13.87
N ALA A 3 40.95 -18.36 -14.02
CA ALA A 3 39.72 -17.99 -14.68
C ALA A 3 38.88 -17.05 -13.80
N SER A 4 38.36 -15.97 -14.39
CA SER A 4 37.35 -15.11 -13.79
C SER A 4 36.03 -15.86 -13.65
N ALA A 5 35.55 -16.03 -12.41
CA ALA A 5 34.18 -16.46 -12.15
C ALA A 5 33.32 -15.22 -11.84
N LEU A 6 32.39 -14.93 -12.75
CA LEU A 6 31.35 -13.92 -12.63
C LEU A 6 30.38 -14.33 -11.50
N VAL A 7 30.34 -13.57 -10.40
CA VAL A 7 29.29 -13.73 -9.37
C VAL A 7 28.07 -12.96 -9.86
N PRO A 8 26.95 -13.61 -10.23
CA PRO A 8 25.75 -12.89 -10.58
C PRO A 8 25.18 -12.32 -9.28
N GLY A 9 25.30 -11.00 -9.12
CA GLY A 9 24.65 -10.27 -8.03
C GLY A 9 23.15 -10.52 -8.09
N ALA A 10 22.67 -11.35 -7.17
CA ALA A 10 21.25 -11.56 -6.96
C ALA A 10 20.67 -10.21 -6.53
N VAL A 11 19.95 -9.54 -7.43
CA VAL A 11 19.10 -8.39 -7.11
C VAL A 11 17.94 -8.93 -6.27
N GLY A 12 18.19 -9.14 -4.98
CA GLY A 12 17.18 -9.55 -4.02
C GLY A 12 16.18 -8.41 -3.86
N SER A 13 14.93 -8.63 -4.22
CA SER A 13 13.87 -7.68 -3.88
C SER A 13 13.58 -7.79 -2.38
N LEU A 14 13.98 -6.77 -1.63
CA LEU A 14 13.63 -6.66 -0.22
C LEU A 14 12.16 -6.22 -0.12
N ARG A 15 11.29 -7.13 0.31
CA ARG A 15 9.90 -6.81 0.63
C ARG A 15 9.80 -6.55 2.12
N LEU A 16 9.77 -5.27 2.49
CA LEU A 16 9.43 -4.86 3.84
C LEU A 16 7.91 -4.80 3.95
N TYR A 17 7.36 -5.60 4.86
CA TYR A 17 5.96 -5.53 5.25
C TYR A 17 5.93 -4.98 6.67
N GLU A 18 5.18 -3.91 6.88
CA GLU A 18 4.78 -3.53 8.22
C GLU A 18 3.78 -4.58 8.70
N MET A 19 4.02 -5.17 9.89
CA MET A 19 3.09 -6.14 10.48
C MET A 19 1.84 -5.40 10.94
N HIS A 20 0.89 -5.23 10.03
CA HIS A 20 -0.43 -4.73 10.38
C HIS A 20 -1.32 -5.87 10.87
N SER A 21 -2.35 -5.52 11.64
CA SER A 21 -3.38 -6.49 12.02
C SER A 21 -4.11 -7.00 10.75
N ASN A 22 -4.67 -8.21 10.82
CA ASN A 22 -5.47 -8.78 9.72
C ASN A 22 -6.59 -7.83 9.28
N PHE A 23 -7.19 -7.12 10.23
CA PHE A 23 -8.21 -6.10 9.98
C PHE A 23 -7.71 -4.98 9.04
N VAL A 24 -6.54 -4.41 9.32
CA VAL A 24 -5.96 -3.34 8.50
C VAL A 24 -5.55 -3.85 7.13
N HIS A 25 -5.08 -5.11 7.03
CA HIS A 25 -4.79 -5.74 5.74
C HIS A 25 -6.04 -5.89 4.87
N ASP A 26 -7.14 -6.37 5.46
CA ASP A 26 -8.42 -6.50 4.75
C ASP A 26 -9.00 -5.13 4.37
N LEU A 27 -8.92 -4.15 5.28
CA LEU A 27 -9.33 -2.78 5.02
C LEU A 27 -8.51 -2.14 3.88
N LEU A 28 -7.19 -2.29 3.89
CA LEU A 28 -6.29 -1.79 2.83
C LEU A 28 -6.64 -2.44 1.48
N ARG A 29 -6.91 -3.75 1.48
CA ARG A 29 -7.30 -4.47 0.26
C ARG A 29 -8.60 -3.93 -0.31
N LYS A 30 -9.63 -3.77 0.52
CA LYS A 30 -10.93 -3.19 0.13
C LYS A 30 -10.77 -1.75 -0.34
N ALA A 31 -10.04 -0.93 0.43
CA ALA A 31 -9.74 0.46 0.10
C ALA A 31 -9.08 0.59 -1.26
N ARG A 32 -8.11 -0.27 -1.62
CA ARG A 32 -7.48 -0.26 -2.96
C ARG A 32 -8.47 -0.50 -4.08
N THR A 33 -9.38 -1.46 -3.92
CA THR A 33 -10.39 -1.77 -4.93
C THR A 33 -11.33 -0.56 -5.11
N THR A 34 -11.91 -0.05 -4.02
CA THR A 34 -12.83 1.09 -4.06
C THR A 34 -12.15 2.38 -4.54
N ALA A 35 -10.92 2.62 -4.09
CA ALA A 35 -10.09 3.75 -4.52
C ALA A 35 -9.86 3.74 -6.03
N SER A 36 -9.53 2.57 -6.60
CA SER A 36 -9.28 2.42 -8.03
C SER A 36 -10.54 2.73 -8.86
N GLU A 37 -11.72 2.30 -8.41
CA GLU A 37 -12.99 2.59 -9.08
C GLU A 37 -13.34 4.08 -9.07
N ARG A 38 -12.95 4.80 -8.01
CA ARG A 38 -13.29 6.22 -7.79
C ARG A 38 -12.18 7.19 -8.21
N GLY A 39 -11.10 6.69 -8.80
CA GLY A 39 -10.00 7.49 -9.32
C GLY A 39 -9.03 8.01 -8.25
N TYR A 40 -8.97 7.37 -7.09
CA TYR A 40 -7.94 7.64 -6.09
C TYR A 40 -6.64 6.94 -6.47
N ARG A 41 -5.56 7.72 -6.55
CA ARG A 41 -4.27 7.24 -7.06
C ARG A 41 -3.36 6.64 -5.99
N HIS A 42 -3.54 7.03 -4.73
CA HIS A 42 -2.64 6.64 -3.64
C HIS A 42 -3.42 6.00 -2.49
N VAL A 43 -3.04 4.78 -2.12
CA VAL A 43 -3.59 4.05 -0.97
C VAL A 43 -2.45 3.37 -0.22
N TRP A 44 -2.31 3.69 1.05
CA TRP A 44 -1.29 3.10 1.93
C TRP A 44 -1.85 2.92 3.35
N ALA A 45 -1.19 2.10 4.15
CA ALA A 45 -1.46 2.05 5.58
C ALA A 45 -0.30 2.74 6.31
N ARG A 46 -0.61 3.39 7.43
CA ARG A 46 0.36 4.00 8.32
C ARG A 46 -0.18 3.94 9.73
N ASP A 47 0.65 3.50 10.68
CA ASP A 47 0.28 3.46 12.11
C ASP A 47 -1.04 2.69 12.38
N GLY A 48 -1.36 1.69 11.56
CA GLY A 48 -2.59 0.90 11.64
C GLY A 48 -3.84 1.55 11.04
N VAL A 49 -3.72 2.71 10.39
CA VAL A 49 -4.80 3.42 9.71
C VAL A 49 -4.60 3.33 8.20
N VAL A 50 -5.68 3.15 7.44
CA VAL A 50 -5.60 3.15 5.98
C VAL A 50 -5.82 4.57 5.48
N CYS A 51 -4.85 5.10 4.75
CA CYS A 51 -4.89 6.43 4.16
C CYS A 51 -5.13 6.33 2.66
N VAL A 52 -6.02 7.18 2.15
CA VAL A 52 -6.35 7.28 0.73
C VAL A 52 -6.22 8.73 0.27
N ARG A 53 -5.63 8.94 -0.90
CA ARG A 53 -5.47 10.27 -1.50
C ARG A 53 -5.74 10.22 -3.00
N LYS A 54 -6.45 11.24 -3.49
CA LYS A 54 -6.89 11.29 -4.89
C LYS A 54 -5.74 11.55 -5.87
N SER A 55 -4.97 12.60 -5.60
CA SER A 55 -3.79 12.99 -6.39
C SER A 55 -2.74 13.61 -5.47
N ASP A 56 -1.52 13.79 -5.96
CA ASP A 56 -0.50 14.55 -5.23
C ASP A 56 -1.02 15.96 -4.89
N GLY A 57 -0.94 16.33 -3.61
CA GLY A 57 -1.46 17.61 -3.10
C GLY A 57 -2.95 17.62 -2.72
N ALA A 58 -3.71 16.55 -2.95
CA ALA A 58 -5.07 16.42 -2.44
C ALA A 58 -5.07 16.01 -0.96
N ASP A 59 -6.20 16.25 -0.30
CA ASP A 59 -6.42 15.84 1.08
C ASP A 59 -6.28 14.33 1.24
N VAL A 60 -5.72 13.95 2.39
CA VAL A 60 -5.60 12.55 2.81
C VAL A 60 -6.83 12.20 3.61
N ILE A 61 -7.54 11.18 3.15
CA ILE A 61 -8.69 10.61 3.84
C ILE A 61 -8.19 9.42 4.66
N GLU A 62 -8.38 9.49 5.96
CA GLU A 62 -8.06 8.43 6.89
C GLU A 62 -9.28 7.53 7.09
N LEU A 63 -9.07 6.22 6.92
CA LEU A 63 -10.07 5.18 7.08
C LEU A 63 -9.71 4.36 8.31
N PHE A 64 -10.58 4.39 9.31
CA PHE A 64 -10.45 3.63 10.55
C PHE A 64 -11.27 2.34 10.52
N SER A 65 -12.29 2.31 9.66
CA SER A 65 -13.28 1.25 9.59
C SER A 65 -13.75 1.01 8.15
N GLU A 66 -14.44 -0.11 7.93
CA GLU A 66 -15.04 -0.40 6.63
C GLU A 66 -16.14 0.61 6.27
N SER A 67 -16.81 1.21 7.25
CA SER A 67 -17.82 2.25 7.02
C SER A 67 -17.22 3.53 6.43
N ASP A 68 -15.94 3.81 6.71
CA ASP A 68 -15.25 4.97 6.12
C ASP A 68 -15.05 4.79 4.61
N LEU A 69 -15.06 3.55 4.09
CA LEU A 69 -15.02 3.28 2.65
C LEU A 69 -16.24 3.86 1.94
N GLU A 70 -17.39 3.90 2.61
CA GLU A 70 -18.60 4.51 2.07
C GLU A 70 -18.43 6.03 1.93
N SER A 71 -17.65 6.66 2.80
CA SER A 71 -17.38 8.11 2.75
C SER A 71 -16.51 8.53 1.55
N LEU A 72 -15.89 7.59 0.83
CA LEU A 72 -15.10 7.88 -0.37
C LEU A 72 -15.98 8.32 -1.58
N LEU A 73 -17.24 8.72 -1.39
CA LEU A 73 -18.26 8.97 -2.43
C LEU A 73 -17.86 10.08 -3.41
#